data_AF-A0A9X2IK77-F1
#
_entry.id   AF-A0A9X2IK77-F1
#
_cell.length_a   1.000
_cell.length_b   1.000
_cell.length_c   1.000
_cell.angle_alpha   90.00
_cell.angle_beta   90.00
_cell.angle_gamma   90.00
#
_symmetry.space_group_name_H-M   'P 1'
#
loop_
_entity.id
_entity.type
_entity.pdbx_description
1 polymer ?
#
loop_
_entity_poly.entity_id
_entity_poly.type
_entity_poly.pdbx_seq_one_letter_code
_entity_poly.pdbx_strand_id
1 'polypeptide(L)'
;MQNEIGIIGFEIRALQKMGWPFWLLTIVAFVILLAMLRRISFRTQNIETTFRRTFCLTDDEMMESIIEYYMGKHDCCRQDAMRQLLREVDPDLVRT
;
A
#
# COMPACT_ATOMS: atom_id res chain seq x y z
N MET A 1 -34.31 -17.89 -44.80
CA MET A 1 -33.12 -18.26 -43.99
C MET A 1 -31.89 -17.62 -44.60
N GLN A 2 -31.61 -16.33 -44.34
CA GLN A 2 -30.29 -15.72 -44.58
C GLN A 2 -30.27 -14.27 -44.06
N ASN A 3 -30.38 -14.03 -42.75
CA ASN A 3 -30.16 -12.66 -42.25
C ASN A 3 -29.66 -12.54 -40.81
N GLU A 4 -29.11 -13.61 -40.23
CA GLU A 4 -28.73 -13.64 -38.80
C GLU A 4 -27.20 -13.59 -38.59
N ILE A 5 -26.40 -13.57 -39.66
CA ILE A 5 -24.93 -13.57 -39.58
C ILE A 5 -24.36 -12.14 -39.47
N GLY A 6 -25.16 -11.10 -39.72
CA GLY A 6 -24.69 -9.70 -39.75
C GLY A 6 -24.45 -9.05 -38.38
N ILE A 7 -25.08 -9.56 -37.32
CA ILE A 7 -25.09 -8.90 -36.00
C ILE A 7 -23.85 -9.27 -35.17
N ILE A 8 -23.38 -10.52 -35.28
CA ILE A 8 -22.24 -11.02 -34.48
C ILE A 8 -20.91 -10.43 -34.96
N GLY A 9 -20.78 -10.10 -36.26
CA GLY A 9 -19.55 -9.51 -36.83
C GLY A 9 -19.31 -8.02 -36.54
N PHE A 10 -20.29 -7.33 -35.96
CA PHE A 10 -20.19 -5.90 -35.63
C PHE A 10 -19.69 -5.67 -34.20
N GLU A 11 -20.09 -6.51 -33.24
CA GLU A 11 -19.62 -6.40 -31.84
C GLU A 11 -18.15 -6.80 -31.67
N ILE A 12 -17.65 -7.77 -32.44
CA ILE A 12 -16.22 -8.16 -32.41
C ILE A 12 -15.34 -6.98 -32.88
N ARG A 13 -15.83 -6.16 -33.82
CA ARG A 13 -15.13 -4.96 -34.28
C ARG A 13 -15.16 -3.81 -33.27
N ALA A 14 -16.15 -3.75 -32.39
CA ALA A 14 -16.21 -2.74 -31.32
C ALA A 14 -15.22 -3.08 -30.19
N LEU A 15 -15.08 -4.36 -29.83
CA LEU A 15 -14.09 -4.84 -28.85
C LEU A 15 -12.64 -4.67 -29.34
N GLN A 16 -12.39 -4.83 -30.64
CA GLN A 16 -11.08 -4.54 -31.25
C GLN A 16 -10.78 -3.02 -31.32
N LYS A 17 -11.78 -2.18 -31.08
CA LYS A 17 -11.71 -0.71 -31.05
C LYS A 17 -11.59 -0.16 -29.62
N MET A 18 -11.37 -1.00 -28.61
CA MET A 18 -10.69 -0.54 -27.40
C MET A 18 -9.23 -0.34 -27.77
N GLY A 19 -8.95 0.88 -28.26
CA GLY A 19 -7.65 1.22 -28.81
C GLY A 19 -6.54 0.84 -27.85
N TRP A 20 -5.49 0.21 -28.39
CA TRP A 20 -4.20 0.01 -27.73
C TRP A 20 -3.74 1.14 -26.79
N PRO A 21 -4.00 2.45 -27.05
CA PRO A 21 -3.71 3.50 -26.07
C PRO A 21 -4.37 3.31 -24.71
N PHE A 22 -5.60 2.81 -24.63
CA PHE A 22 -6.28 2.59 -23.35
C PHE A 22 -5.64 1.46 -22.55
N TRP A 23 -5.23 0.39 -23.23
CA TRP A 23 -4.49 -0.72 -22.64
C TRP A 23 -3.14 -0.28 -22.08
N LEU A 24 -2.40 0.56 -22.83
CA LEU A 24 -1.15 1.15 -22.37
C LEU A 24 -1.37 2.05 -21.14
N LEU A 25 -2.42 2.86 -21.13
CA LEU A 25 -2.76 3.70 -19.97
C LEU A 25 -3.05 2.86 -18.72
N THR A 26 -3.78 1.74 -18.85
CA THR A 26 -4.04 0.85 -17.71
C THR A 26 -2.77 0.20 -17.19
N ILE A 27 -1.85 -0.22 -18.07
CA ILE A 27 -0.56 -0.81 -17.66
C ILE A 27 0.29 0.25 -16.95
N VAL A 28 0.38 1.45 -17.50
CA VAL A 28 1.15 2.56 -16.89
C VAL A 28 0.58 2.93 -15.52
N ALA A 29 -0.75 3.06 -15.41
CA ALA A 29 -1.41 3.32 -14.13
C ALA A 29 -1.13 2.21 -13.11
N PHE A 30 -1.15 0.95 -13.54
CA PHE A 30 -0.84 -0.20 -12.68
C PHE A 30 0.62 -0.21 -12.21
N VAL A 31 1.58 0.11 -13.09
CA VAL A 31 3.00 0.22 -12.73
C VAL A 31 3.24 1.37 -11.74
N ILE A 32 2.59 2.52 -11.93
CA ILE A 32 2.69 3.66 -10.99
C ILE A 32 2.10 3.28 -9.64
N LEU A 33 0.94 2.61 -9.61
CA LEU A 33 0.31 2.13 -8.39
C LEU A 33 1.23 1.15 -7.63
N LEU A 34 1.82 0.18 -8.35
CA LEU A 34 2.79 -0.76 -7.78
C LEU A 34 4.05 -0.07 -7.26
N ALA A 35 4.56 0.93 -7.98
CA ALA A 35 5.72 1.71 -7.54
C ALA A 35 5.41 2.50 -6.25
N MET A 36 4.21 3.09 -6.13
CA MET A 36 3.79 3.77 -4.90
C MET A 36 3.60 2.78 -3.74
N LEU A 37 2.94 1.65 -3.97
CA LEU A 37 2.79 0.58 -2.98
C LEU A 37 4.15 0.06 -2.50
N ARG A 38 5.10 -0.13 -3.41
CA ARG A 38 6.46 -0.58 -3.07
C ARG A 38 7.20 0.45 -2.23
N ARG A 39 7.04 1.75 -2.52
CA ARG A 39 7.65 2.84 -1.73
C ARG A 39 7.06 2.91 -0.32
N ILE A 40 5.75 2.72 -0.19
CA ILE A 40 5.06 2.66 1.10
C ILE A 40 5.54 1.44 1.87
N SER A 41 5.55 0.25 1.25
CA SER A 41 6.00 -0.99 1.88
C SER A 41 7.45 -0.93 2.33
N PHE A 42 8.36 -0.34 1.54
CA PHE A 42 9.77 -0.15 1.95
C PHE A 42 9.89 0.78 3.16
N ARG A 43 9.13 1.87 3.19
CA ARG A 43 9.13 2.80 4.32
C ARG A 43 8.52 2.15 5.57
N THR A 44 7.49 1.34 5.39
CA THR A 44 6.85 0.55 6.45
C THR A 44 7.81 -0.44 7.08
N GLN A 45 8.50 -1.21 6.25
CA GLN A 45 9.45 -2.22 6.71
C GLN A 45 10.60 -1.58 7.49
N ASN A 46 11.07 -0.40 7.06
CA ASN A 46 12.14 0.31 7.75
C ASN A 46 11.75 0.82 9.14
N ILE A 47 10.48 1.23 9.32
CA ILE A 47 9.96 1.67 10.63
C ILE A 47 9.80 0.48 11.57
N GLU A 48 9.28 -0.64 11.09
CA GLU A 48 9.09 -1.84 11.90
C GLU A 48 10.43 -2.44 12.34
N THR A 49 11.42 -2.51 11.44
CA THR A 49 12.77 -2.97 11.81
C THR A 49 13.45 -2.04 12.80
N THR A 50 13.25 -0.73 12.64
CA THR A 50 13.80 0.27 13.55
C THR A 50 13.15 0.17 14.92
N PHE A 51 11.82 0.05 14.96
CA PHE A 51 11.04 -0.16 16.19
C PHE A 51 11.49 -1.42 16.94
N ARG A 52 11.56 -2.57 16.25
CA ARG A 52 12.01 -3.83 16.85
C ARG A 52 13.45 -3.77 17.34
N ARG A 53 14.30 -2.96 16.72
CA ARG A 53 15.69 -2.73 17.16
C ARG A 53 15.74 -1.85 18.42
N THR A 54 14.96 -0.77 18.46
CA THR A 54 14.89 0.13 19.62
C THR A 54 14.28 -0.57 20.83
N PHE A 55 13.27 -1.41 20.63
CA PHE A 55 12.59 -2.17 21.68
C PHE A 55 13.06 -3.63 21.75
N CYS A 56 14.29 -3.94 21.34
CA CYS A 56 14.76 -5.33 21.25
C CYS A 56 14.79 -6.09 22.59
N LEU A 57 14.76 -5.36 23.71
CA LEU A 57 14.72 -5.90 25.07
C LEU A 57 13.29 -5.97 25.65
N THR A 58 12.30 -5.46 24.91
CA THR A 58 10.89 -5.47 25.33
C THR A 58 10.22 -6.73 24.81
N ASP A 59 9.46 -7.40 25.68
CA ASP A 59 8.70 -8.59 25.31
C ASP A 59 7.68 -8.27 24.21
N ASP A 60 7.48 -9.19 23.26
CA ASP A 60 6.62 -8.95 22.08
C ASP A 60 5.17 -8.63 22.50
N GLU A 61 4.70 -9.23 23.59
CA GLU A 61 3.35 -9.01 24.14
C GLU A 61 3.20 -7.64 24.81
N MET A 62 4.22 -7.20 25.54
CA MET A 62 4.27 -5.86 26.14
C MET A 62 4.35 -4.79 25.05
N MET A 63 5.13 -5.05 24.00
CA MET A 63 5.27 -4.17 22.85
C MET A 63 3.93 -3.99 22.11
N GLU A 64 3.18 -5.08 21.92
CA GLU A 64 1.84 -5.04 21.31
C GLU A 64 0.87 -4.16 22.12
N SER A 65 0.83 -4.33 23.44
CA SER A 65 -0.04 -3.55 24.33
C SER A 65 0.23 -2.05 24.28
N ILE A 66 1.51 -1.68 24.14
CA ILE A 66 1.94 -0.28 24.03
C ILE A 66 1.48 0.32 22.69
N ILE A 67 1.57 -0.46 21.61
CA ILE A 67 1.08 -0.03 20.29
C ILE A 67 -0.44 0.16 20.31
N GLU A 68 -1.19 -0.79 20.86
CA GLU A 68 -2.64 -0.69 20.99
C GLU A 68 -3.06 0.52 21.82
N TYR A 69 -2.36 0.79 22.92
CA TYR A 69 -2.57 1.98 23.73
C TYR A 69 -2.39 3.27 22.92
N TYR A 70 -1.32 3.38 22.11
CA TYR A 70 -1.11 4.56 21.27
C TYR A 70 -2.12 4.67 20.12
N MET A 71 -2.54 3.55 19.53
CA MET A 71 -3.60 3.54 18.53
C MET A 71 -4.89 4.11 19.11
N GLY A 72 -5.30 3.66 20.30
CA GLY A 72 -6.50 4.15 20.97
C GLY A 72 -6.39 5.61 21.45
N LYS A 73 -5.20 6.00 21.95
CA LYS A 73 -4.95 7.36 22.44
C LYS A 73 -4.97 8.41 21.33
N HIS A 74 -4.47 8.06 20.15
CA HIS A 74 -4.29 9.01 19.03
C HIS A 74 -5.24 8.76 17.86
N ASP A 75 -6.19 7.82 17.99
CA ASP A 75 -7.11 7.36 16.94
C ASP A 75 -6.39 7.16 15.60
N CYS A 76 -5.30 6.40 15.64
CA CYS A 76 -4.37 6.26 14.52
C CYS A 76 -4.06 4.81 14.18
N CYS A 77 -3.56 4.61 12.96
CA CYS A 77 -3.14 3.29 12.50
C CYS A 77 -1.89 2.81 13.25
N ARG A 78 -1.72 1.49 13.34
CA ARG A 78 -0.57 0.81 13.97
C ARG A 78 0.79 1.43 13.62
N GLN A 79 1.01 1.77 12.34
CA GLN A 79 2.26 2.38 11.90
C GLN A 79 2.50 3.79 12.45
N ASP A 80 1.44 4.58 12.55
CA ASP A 80 1.55 5.94 13.08
C ASP A 80 1.72 5.90 14.60
N ALA A 81 1.11 4.92 15.28
CA ALA A 81 1.41 4.61 16.68
C ALA A 81 2.89 4.26 16.87
N MET A 82 3.46 3.35 16.06
CA MET A 82 4.89 3.00 16.10
C MET A 82 5.80 4.21 15.83
N ARG A 83 5.45 5.08 14.87
CA ARG A 83 6.21 6.31 14.61
C ARG A 83 6.15 7.29 15.77
N GLN A 84 4.97 7.46 16.38
CA GLN A 84 4.81 8.35 17.53
C GLN A 84 5.62 7.84 18.72
N LEU A 85 5.60 6.53 18.97
CA LEU A 85 6.43 5.90 19.97
C LEU A 85 7.93 6.12 19.71
N LEU A 86 8.38 5.91 18.47
CA LEU A 86 9.77 6.15 18.10
C LEU A 86 10.16 7.62 18.28
N ARG A 87 9.27 8.59 17.98
CA ARG A 87 9.55 10.00 18.22
C ARG A 87 9.72 10.35 19.69
N GLU A 88 8.98 9.70 20.57
CA GLU A 88 9.06 9.95 22.01
C GLU A 88 10.29 9.30 22.64
N VAL A 89 10.66 8.11 22.19
CA VAL A 89 11.80 7.36 22.75
C VAL A 89 13.13 7.75 22.12
N ASP A 90 13.15 8.03 20.81
CA ASP A 90 14.35 8.42 20.08
C ASP A 90 14.03 9.47 18.99
N PRO A 91 14.02 10.77 19.35
CA PRO A 91 13.60 11.84 18.45
C PRO A 91 14.55 12.04 17.26
N ASP A 92 15.81 11.62 17.36
CA ASP A 92 16.80 11.76 16.29
C ASP A 92 16.67 10.67 15.22
N LEU A 93 16.13 9.50 15.57
CA LEU A 93 15.87 8.40 14.64
C LEU A 93 14.77 8.70 13.61
N VAL A 94 13.82 9.57 13.96
CA VAL A 94 12.67 9.90 13.09
C VAL A 94 12.95 11.12 12.18
N ARG A 95 14.11 11.77 12.34
CA ARG A 95 14.48 12.99 11.59
C ARG A 95 15.12 12.70 10.23
N THR A 96 15.68 11.50 10.04
CA THR A 96 16.22 10.95 8.78
C THR A 96 15.15 10.37 7.86
#